data_AF-A0A212J6P9-F1
#
_entry.id   AF-A0A212J6P9-F1
#
_cell.length_a   1.000
_cell.length_b   1.000
_cell.length_c   1.000
_cell.angle_alpha   90.00
_cell.angle_beta   90.00
_cell.angle_gamma   90.00
#
_symmetry.space_group_name_H-M   'P 1'
#
loop_
_entity.id
_entity.type
_entity.pdbx_description
1 polymer ?
#
loop_
_entity_poly.entity_id
_entity_poly.type
_entity_poly.pdbx_seq_one_letter_code
_entity_poly.pdbx_strand_id
1 'polypeptide(L)' 'MKTIINVENIQCNSCARSIGKEIGIVPGVYGVNVDIANKAIVIDHTEEITEKELQEKFENIY' A
#
# COMPACT_ATOMS: atom_id res chain seq x y z
N MET A 1 11.15 3.09 7.20
CA MET A 1 11.26 1.83 6.44
C MET A 1 10.47 1.95 5.16
N LYS A 2 10.80 1.12 4.16
CA LYS A 2 10.17 1.16 2.85
C LYS A 2 9.78 -0.25 2.43
N THR A 3 8.50 -0.47 2.15
CA THR A 3 7.95 -1.75 1.68
C THR A 3 7.36 -1.58 0.30
N ILE A 4 7.57 -2.60 -0.55
CA ILE A 4 7.05 -2.62 -1.91
C ILE A 4 6.10 -3.80 -2.02
N ILE A 5 4.83 -3.52 -2.33
CA ILE A 5 3.79 -4.51 -2.55
C ILE A 5 3.49 -4.55 -4.05
N ASN A 6 3.73 -5.70 -4.68
CA ASN A 6 3.34 -5.93 -6.07
C ASN A 6 1.86 -6.28 -6.16
N VAL A 7 1.12 -5.53 -6.97
CA VAL A 7 -0.33 -5.67 -7.13
C VAL A 7 -0.65 -5.94 -8.59
N GLU A 8 -0.73 -7.21 -8.96
CA GLU A 8 -0.96 -7.63 -10.34
C GLU A 8 -2.31 -7.15 -10.90
N ASN A 9 -3.30 -6.95 -10.01
CA ASN A 9 -4.67 -6.53 -10.30
C ASN A 9 -4.94 -5.02 -10.16
N ILE A 10 -3.91 -4.16 -10.08
CA ILE A 10 -4.12 -2.71 -10.20
C ILE A 10 -4.52 -2.40 -11.66
N GLN A 11 -5.82 -2.45 -11.92
CA GLN A 11 -6.40 -2.25 -13.25
C GLN A 11 -7.15 -0.91 -13.37
N CYS A 12 -7.43 -0.25 -12.24
CA CYS A 12 -8.19 0.99 -12.21
C CYS A 12 -7.59 2.01 -11.23
N ASN A 13 -7.48 3.28 -11.67
CA ASN A 13 -7.09 4.40 -10.82
C ASN A 13 -7.94 4.51 -9.55
N SER A 14 -9.19 4.05 -9.61
CA SER A 14 -10.11 4.00 -8.48
C SER A 14 -9.60 3.07 -7.37
N CYS A 15 -9.18 1.85 -7.72
CA CYS A 15 -8.64 0.87 -6.76
C CYS A 15 -7.33 1.37 -6.15
N ALA A 16 -6.41 1.86 -6.99
CA ALA A 16 -5.14 2.44 -6.56
C ALA A 16 -5.32 3.55 -5.51
N ARG A 17 -6.31 4.43 -5.72
CA ARG A 17 -6.57 5.55 -4.83
C ARG A 17 -7.26 5.14 -3.53
N SER A 18 -8.15 4.16 -3.55
CA SER A 18 -8.77 3.60 -2.33
C SER A 18 -7.71 2.95 -1.45
N ILE A 19 -6.90 2.06 -2.04
CA ILE A 19 -5.79 1.40 -1.35
C ILE A 19 -4.83 2.43 -0.76
N GLY A 20 -4.37 3.39 -1.55
CA GLY A 20 -3.42 4.40 -1.07
C GLY A 20 -3.96 5.21 0.11
N LYS A 21 -5.27 5.47 0.13
CA LYS A 21 -5.95 6.09 1.27
C LYS A 21 -6.01 5.17 2.48
N GLU A 22 -6.43 3.93 2.31
CA GLU A 22 -6.58 2.98 3.42
C GLU A 22 -5.24 2.59 4.05
N ILE A 23 -4.19 2.44 3.25
CA ILE A 23 -2.84 2.25 3.75
C ILE A 23 -2.32 3.54 4.40
N GLY A 24 -2.63 4.71 3.82
CA GLY A 24 -2.18 6.01 4.34
C GLY A 24 -2.80 6.40 5.69
N ILE A 25 -3.93 5.82 6.09
CA ILE A 25 -4.51 6.02 7.42
C ILE A 25 -3.96 5.05 8.47
N VAL A 26 -3.13 4.08 8.07
CA VAL A 26 -2.54 3.13 9.00
C VAL A 26 -1.52 3.85 9.88
N PRO A 27 -1.65 3.77 11.22
CA PRO A 27 -0.69 4.38 12.13
C PRO A 27 0.70 3.80 11.88
N GLY A 28 1.69 4.69 11.75
CA GLY A 28 3.06 4.33 11.37
C GLY A 28 3.34 4.52 9.87
N VAL A 29 2.33 4.60 9.00
CA VAL A 29 2.54 4.98 7.59
C VAL A 29 2.61 6.49 7.47
N TYR A 30 3.64 6.99 6.79
CA TYR A 30 3.82 8.43 6.54
C TYR A 30 3.95 8.77 5.05
N GLY A 31 4.05 7.77 4.18
CA GLY A 31 4.03 7.96 2.73
C GLY A 31 3.49 6.74 2.00
N VAL A 32 2.68 6.98 0.97
CA VAL A 32 2.21 5.93 0.06
C VAL A 32 2.34 6.43 -1.37
N ASN A 33 2.99 5.64 -2.22
CA ASN A 33 3.16 5.89 -3.63
C ASN A 33 2.64 4.69 -4.42
N VAL A 34 1.68 4.92 -5.31
CA VAL A 34 1.09 3.85 -6.11
C VAL A 34 1.61 3.96 -7.55
N ASP A 35 2.47 3.02 -7.91
CA ASP A 35 3.08 2.93 -9.22
C ASP A 35 2.27 2.00 -10.12
N ILE A 36 1.25 2.56 -10.77
CA ILE A 36 0.33 1.82 -11.66
C ILE A 36 1.09 1.26 -12.87
N ALA A 37 2.10 1.99 -13.35
CA ALA A 37 2.91 1.58 -14.50
C ALA A 37 3.70 0.29 -14.20
N ASN A 38 4.29 0.21 -13.01
CA ASN A 38 5.04 -0.97 -12.56
C ASN A 38 4.18 -1.96 -11.76
N LYS A 39 2.87 -1.71 -11.62
CA LYS A 39 1.95 -2.51 -10.80
C LYS A 39 2.48 -2.75 -9.38
N ALA A 40 3.02 -1.71 -8.77
CA ALA A 40 3.66 -1.78 -7.47
C ALA A 40 3.19 -0.63 -6.57
N ILE A 41 3.16 -0.87 -5.27
CA ILE A 41 2.83 0.14 -4.27
C ILE A 41 4.00 0.23 -3.31
N VAL A 42 4.49 1.44 -3.16
CA VAL A 42 5.60 1.80 -2.32
C VAL A 42 5.04 2.46 -1.07
N ILE A 43 5.36 1.92 0.10
CA ILE A 43 4.85 2.40 1.38
C ILE A 43 6.04 2.77 2.24
N ASP A 44 6.07 4.02 2.69
CA ASP A 44 7.03 4.54 3.63
C ASP A 44 6.39 4.57 5.02
N HIS A 45 6.94 3.76 5.94
CA HIS A 45 6.37 3.54 7.27
C HIS A 45 7.43 3.44 8.38
N THR A 46 7.02 3.60 9.64
CA THR A 46 7.87 3.49 10.83
C THR A 46 8.19 2.03 11.13
N GLU A 47 9.15 1.80 12.02
CA GLU A 47 9.58 0.47 12.47
C GLU A 47 8.51 -0.27 13.30
N GLU A 48 7.46 0.44 13.70
CA GLU A 48 6.37 -0.07 14.52
C GLU A 48 5.42 -0.96 13.72
N ILE A 49 5.38 -0.80 12.39
CA ILE A 49 4.58 -1.62 11.49
C ILE A 49 5.47 -2.45 10.58
N THR A 50 5.06 -3.69 10.34
CA THR A 50 5.80 -4.62 9.51
C THR A 50 5.15 -4.80 8.15
N GLU A 51 5.92 -5.33 7.21
CA GLU A 51 5.47 -5.62 5.85
C GLU A 51 4.24 -6.55 5.83
N LYS A 52 4.17 -7.49 6.80
CA LYS A 52 3.04 -8.40 6.98
C LYS A 52 1.74 -7.66 7.31
N GLU A 53 1.77 -6.75 8.27
CA GLU A 53 0.60 -5.96 8.67
C GLU A 53 0.06 -5.15 7.47
N LEU A 54 0.96 -4.59 6.67
CA LEU A 54 0.61 -3.85 5.45
C LEU A 54 -0.01 -4.77 4.39
N GLN A 55 0.51 -6.00 4.22
CA GLN A 55 -0.09 -7.00 3.34
C GLN A 55 -1.47 -7.45 3.81
N GLU A 56 -1.65 -7.72 5.09
CA GLU A 56 -2.96 -8.12 5.65
C GLU A 56 -4.00 -7.01 5.48
N LYS A 57 -3.60 -5.75 5.70
CA LYS A 57 -4.45 -4.60 5.39
C LYS A 57 -4.84 -4.59 3.93
N PHE A 58 -3.89 -4.84 3.04
CA PHE A 58 -4.14 -4.89 1.61
C PHE A 58 -5.13 -6.00 1.21
N GLU A 59 -4.99 -7.21 1.76
CA GLU A 59 -5.91 -8.33 1.50
C GLU A 59 -7.33 -8.07 2.01
N ASN A 60 -7.51 -7.26 3.07
CA ASN A 60 -8.84 -6.90 3.57
C ASN A 60 -9.56 -5.84 2.70
N ILE A 61 -8.84 -5.14 1.84
CA ILE A 61 -9.40 -4.10 0.95
C ILE A 61 -9.94 -4.72 -0.35
N TYR A 62 -9.43 -5.89 -0.71
CA TYR A 62 -9.78 -6.62 -1.93
C TYR A 62 -10.85 -7.68 -1.66
#